data_AF-A0A655ZSR9-F1
#
_entry.id   AF-A0A655ZSR9-F1
#
_cell.length_a   1.000
_cell.length_b   1.000
_cell.length_c   1.000
_cell.angle_alpha   90.00
_cell.angle_beta   90.00
_cell.angle_gamma   90.00
#
_symmetry.space_group_name_H-M   'P 1'
#
loop_
_entity.id
_entity.type
_entity.pdbx_description
1 polymer ?
#
loop_
_entity_poly.entity_id
_entity_poly.type
_entity_poly.pdbx_seq_one_letter_code
_entity_poly.pdbx_strand_id
1 'polypeptide(L)'
;MNRTGFGKHLFHDWRFLDDAGEKANPEFVMNQPRYQGASILLARENFGCGSSREHAPWALADYGIRVMIAPSFADIFYGNSINNQMVPVRLTEQEVDELFSYVHDTEGATITVDLEALSVTANGKTYHFEIDDFRRHCLLNGLDNIGLTLQHEAKIAEYEAKIPSFLK
;
A
#
# COMPACT_ATOMS: atom_id res chain seq x y z
N MET A 1 19.51 -7.76 3.85
CA MET A 1 19.09 -6.64 4.72
C MET A 1 17.82 -7.07 5.45
N ASN A 2 17.80 -7.01 6.79
CA ASN A 2 16.61 -7.36 7.56
C ASN A 2 15.51 -6.34 7.30
N ARG A 3 14.33 -6.82 6.88
CA ARG A 3 13.15 -6.01 6.51
C ARG A 3 12.26 -5.62 7.71
N THR A 4 12.60 -6.09 8.90
CA THR A 4 11.82 -5.94 10.14
C THR A 4 12.29 -4.76 10.98
N GLY A 5 11.35 -3.95 11.49
CA GLY A 5 11.64 -2.90 12.46
C GLY A 5 11.70 -1.48 11.89
N PHE A 6 11.18 -1.26 10.68
CA PHE A 6 11.04 0.09 10.10
C PHE A 6 9.71 0.75 10.47
N GLY A 7 8.67 -0.01 10.82
CA GLY A 7 7.37 0.52 11.22
C GLY A 7 7.43 1.39 12.49
N LYS A 8 8.43 1.18 13.36
CA LYS A 8 8.68 2.03 14.53
C LYS A 8 9.18 3.44 14.17
N HIS A 9 9.74 3.61 12.97
CA HIS A 9 10.22 4.91 12.47
C HIS A 9 9.23 5.57 11.50
N LEU A 10 8.09 4.93 11.23
CA LEU A 10 7.05 5.51 10.38
C LEU A 10 6.53 6.81 11.02
N PHE A 11 6.61 7.91 10.27
CA PHE A 11 6.24 9.27 10.70
C PHE A 11 6.90 9.68 12.02
N HIS A 12 8.15 9.26 12.27
CA HIS A 12 8.83 9.45 13.56
C HIS A 12 8.67 10.86 14.14
N ASP A 13 8.99 11.88 13.36
CA ASP A 13 8.95 13.30 13.77
C ASP A 13 7.55 13.81 14.14
N TRP A 14 6.49 13.12 13.68
CA TRP A 14 5.11 13.44 14.03
C TRP A 14 4.56 12.51 15.10
N ARG A 15 4.99 11.25 15.08
CA ARG A 15 4.48 10.16 15.92
C ARG A 15 5.13 10.16 17.30
N PHE A 16 6.33 10.69 17.46
CA PHE A 16 7.05 10.75 18.73
C PHE A 16 7.47 12.18 19.05
N LEU A 17 7.44 12.51 20.35
CA LEU A 17 7.86 13.80 20.89
C LEU A 17 9.35 13.82 21.24
N ASP A 18 10.04 12.69 21.08
CA ASP A 18 11.44 12.46 21.42
C ASP A 18 12.20 11.77 20.29
N ASP A 19 13.50 12.03 20.21
CA ASP A 19 14.38 11.43 19.21
C ASP A 19 14.56 9.91 19.39
N ALA A 20 14.27 9.40 20.61
CA ALA A 20 14.39 7.99 20.96
C ALA A 20 13.17 7.14 20.52
N GLY A 21 12.04 7.79 20.17
CA GLY A 21 10.82 7.09 19.76
C GLY A 21 10.08 6.39 20.91
N GLU A 22 10.26 6.84 22.15
CA GLU A 22 9.63 6.25 23.34
C GLU A 22 8.39 7.04 23.78
N LYS A 23 8.31 8.32 23.43
CA LYS A 23 7.24 9.22 23.85
C LYS A 23 6.28 9.50 22.69
N ALA A 24 5.24 8.68 22.57
CA ALA A 24 4.22 8.87 21.54
C ALA A 24 3.55 10.26 21.63
N ASN A 25 3.42 10.94 20.49
CA ASN A 25 2.71 12.21 20.37
C ASN A 25 1.19 11.96 20.34
N PRO A 26 0.42 12.38 21.37
CA PRO A 26 -1.02 12.14 21.42
C PRO A 26 -1.80 12.93 20.37
N GLU A 27 -1.24 14.03 19.86
CA GLU A 27 -1.85 14.86 18.81
C GLU A 27 -1.78 14.18 17.43
N PHE A 28 -0.90 13.19 17.26
CA PHE A 28 -0.79 12.48 16.00
C PHE A 28 -1.91 11.46 15.84
N VAL A 29 -2.67 11.60 14.75
CA VAL A 29 -3.80 10.75 14.37
C VAL A 29 -3.53 9.26 14.57
N MET A 30 -2.41 8.70 14.09
CA MET A 30 -2.15 7.25 14.22
C MET A 30 -1.87 6.76 15.65
N ASN A 31 -1.63 7.67 16.60
CA ASN A 31 -1.48 7.31 18.01
C ASN A 31 -2.80 7.35 18.78
N GLN A 32 -3.85 7.95 18.22
CA GLN A 32 -5.15 8.05 18.90
C GLN A 32 -5.80 6.65 18.99
N PRO A 33 -6.42 6.30 20.14
CA PRO A 33 -7.06 4.99 20.33
C PRO A 33 -8.05 4.61 19.24
N ARG A 34 -8.79 5.59 18.71
CA ARG A 34 -9.82 5.39 17.68
C ARG A 34 -9.29 4.86 16.33
N TYR A 35 -7.98 4.96 16.07
CA TYR A 35 -7.34 4.51 14.83
C TYR A 35 -6.41 3.29 15.06
N GLN A 36 -6.41 2.71 16.26
CA GLN A 36 -5.60 1.53 16.54
C GLN A 36 -6.04 0.34 15.68
N GLY A 37 -5.07 -0.32 15.05
CA GLY A 37 -5.33 -1.43 14.12
C GLY A 37 -5.80 -1.00 12.74
N ALA A 38 -5.75 0.31 12.40
CA ALA A 38 -6.08 0.78 11.06
C ALA A 38 -5.18 0.12 10.01
N SER A 39 -5.80 -0.44 8.96
CA SER A 39 -5.12 -1.05 7.82
C SER A 39 -5.26 -0.24 6.53
N ILE A 40 -6.01 0.85 6.55
CA ILE A 40 -6.25 1.74 5.42
C ILE A 40 -5.79 3.14 5.79
N LEU A 41 -4.96 3.74 4.95
CA LEU A 41 -4.47 5.10 5.11
C LEU A 41 -5.12 6.04 4.09
N LEU A 42 -5.79 7.09 4.57
CA LEU A 42 -6.20 8.21 3.74
C LEU A 42 -5.09 9.25 3.69
N ALA A 43 -4.74 9.70 2.49
CA ALA A 43 -3.72 10.71 2.27
C ALA A 43 -4.17 11.75 1.23
N ARG A 44 -3.36 12.81 1.10
CA ARG A 44 -3.58 13.92 0.17
C ARG A 44 -2.72 13.77 -1.07
N GLU A 45 -2.84 14.73 -1.98
CA GLU A 45 -2.08 14.76 -3.23
C GLU A 45 -0.58 14.58 -3.04
N ASN A 46 0.08 14.01 -4.05
CA ASN A 46 1.52 13.78 -4.09
C ASN A 46 2.02 12.95 -2.89
N PHE A 47 1.21 12.01 -2.40
CA PHE A 47 1.62 11.13 -1.31
C PHE A 47 2.85 10.30 -1.71
N GLY A 48 3.82 10.22 -0.80
CA GLY A 48 5.11 9.59 -1.07
C GLY A 48 6.08 10.45 -1.90
N CYS A 49 5.80 11.74 -2.07
CA CYS A 49 6.76 12.68 -2.67
C CYS A 49 7.94 12.91 -1.72
N GLY A 50 9.16 12.64 -2.19
CA GLY A 50 10.39 12.82 -1.41
C GLY A 50 11.58 12.00 -1.90
N SER A 51 12.72 12.13 -1.22
CA SER A 51 13.97 11.40 -1.50
C SER A 51 14.05 10.05 -0.77
N SER A 52 13.33 9.85 0.33
CA SER A 52 13.22 8.57 1.07
C SER A 52 12.29 7.57 0.39
N ARG A 53 12.63 7.22 -0.86
CA ARG A 53 11.76 6.52 -1.84
C ARG A 53 11.58 5.02 -1.60
N GLU A 54 12.50 4.36 -0.89
CA GLU A 54 12.48 2.90 -0.73
C GLU A 54 12.00 2.45 0.65
N HIS A 55 12.26 3.22 1.70
CA HIS A 55 11.96 2.82 3.08
C HIS A 55 10.53 3.15 3.52
N ALA A 56 9.90 4.16 2.93
CA ALA A 56 8.57 4.60 3.33
C ALA A 56 7.48 3.53 3.11
N PRO A 57 7.42 2.82 1.97
CA PRO A 57 6.48 1.72 1.78
C PRO A 57 6.69 0.57 2.78
N TRP A 58 7.94 0.26 3.12
CA TRP A 58 8.26 -0.79 4.09
C TRP A 58 7.77 -0.44 5.49
N ALA A 59 7.95 0.82 5.90
CA ALA A 59 7.48 1.28 7.20
C ALA A 59 5.94 1.23 7.31
N LEU A 60 5.22 1.54 6.22
CA LEU A 60 3.76 1.42 6.15
C LEU A 60 3.30 -0.04 6.23
N ALA A 61 3.94 -0.92 5.45
CA ALA A 61 3.62 -2.35 5.46
C ALA A 61 3.91 -3.00 6.83
N ASP A 62 5.05 -2.69 7.45
CA ASP A 62 5.45 -3.18 8.78
C ASP A 62 4.52 -2.63 9.89
N TYR A 63 3.95 -1.43 9.70
CA TYR A 63 2.90 -0.91 10.59
C TYR A 63 1.57 -1.66 10.44
N GLY A 64 1.35 -2.34 9.31
CA GLY A 64 0.11 -3.08 9.02
C GLY A 64 -0.83 -2.37 8.04
N ILE A 65 -0.40 -1.29 7.39
CA ILE A 65 -1.16 -0.66 6.32
C ILE A 65 -1.15 -1.56 5.09
N ARG A 66 -2.34 -1.82 4.55
CA ARG A 66 -2.54 -2.64 3.34
C ARG A 66 -3.05 -1.83 2.16
N VAL A 67 -3.77 -0.74 2.43
CA VAL A 67 -4.36 0.10 1.39
C VAL A 67 -4.05 1.56 1.68
N MET A 68 -3.71 2.32 0.65
CA MET A 68 -3.58 3.77 0.72
C MET A 68 -4.52 4.39 -0.30
N ILE A 69 -5.30 5.37 0.12
CA ILE A 69 -6.24 6.09 -0.74
C ILE A 69 -5.79 7.54 -0.80
N ALA A 70 -5.50 8.05 -1.99
CA ALA A 70 -5.08 9.43 -2.20
C ALA A 70 -5.47 9.91 -3.61
N PRO A 71 -5.52 11.22 -3.87
CA PRO A 71 -5.77 11.72 -5.21
C PRO A 71 -4.64 11.41 -6.18
N SER A 72 -3.40 11.46 -5.69
CA SER A 72 -2.20 11.20 -6.48
C SER A 72 -1.06 10.65 -5.61
N PHE A 73 -0.19 9.86 -6.24
CA PHE A 73 0.99 9.26 -5.62
C PHE A 73 2.21 9.56 -6.47
N ALA A 74 3.37 9.71 -5.83
CA ALA A 74 4.63 9.72 -6.56
C ALA A 74 4.86 8.37 -7.27
N ASP A 75 5.29 8.39 -8.53
CA ASP A 75 5.36 7.18 -9.38
C ASP A 75 6.23 6.06 -8.77
N ILE A 76 7.37 6.42 -8.21
CA ILE A 76 8.29 5.47 -7.55
C ILE A 76 7.62 4.86 -6.31
N PHE A 77 6.95 5.68 -5.51
CA PHE A 77 6.25 5.23 -4.32
C PHE A 77 5.08 4.30 -4.68
N TYR A 78 4.34 4.63 -5.74
CA TYR A 78 3.23 3.82 -6.25
C TYR A 78 3.71 2.42 -6.66
N GLY A 79 4.78 2.33 -7.45
CA GLY A 79 5.37 1.05 -7.86
C GLY A 79 5.90 0.24 -6.68
N ASN A 80 6.63 0.89 -5.77
CA ASN A 80 7.17 0.23 -4.58
C ASN A 80 6.07 -0.27 -3.64
N SER A 81 4.96 0.44 -3.52
CA SER A 81 3.83 0.01 -2.70
C SER A 81 3.24 -1.32 -3.17
N ILE A 82 3.03 -1.45 -4.48
CA ILE A 82 2.50 -2.67 -5.10
C ILE A 82 3.46 -3.84 -4.92
N ASN A 83 4.76 -3.61 -5.11
CA ASN A 83 5.81 -4.61 -4.87
C ASN A 83 5.90 -5.09 -3.41
N ASN A 84 5.27 -4.38 -2.46
CA ASN A 84 5.17 -4.77 -1.06
C ASN A 84 3.75 -5.19 -0.66
N GLN A 85 2.93 -5.63 -1.62
CA GLN A 85 1.55 -6.09 -1.39
C GLN A 85 0.63 -5.05 -0.76
N MET A 86 0.91 -3.76 -1.00
CA MET A 86 0.01 -2.67 -0.64
C MET A 86 -0.74 -2.15 -1.86
N VAL A 87 -2.00 -1.75 -1.67
CA VAL A 87 -2.88 -1.27 -2.72
C VAL A 87 -2.93 0.27 -2.70
N PRO A 88 -2.25 0.96 -3.63
CA PRO A 88 -2.46 2.38 -3.84
C PRO A 88 -3.71 2.62 -4.69
N VAL A 89 -4.75 3.16 -4.08
CA VAL A 89 -6.02 3.52 -4.68
C VAL A 89 -6.02 5.01 -5.02
N ARG A 90 -6.23 5.32 -6.30
CA ARG A 90 -6.40 6.70 -6.77
C ARG A 90 -7.89 7.02 -6.89
N LEU A 91 -8.34 8.04 -6.16
CA LEU A 91 -9.69 8.61 -6.26
C LEU A 91 -9.59 10.09 -6.59
N THR A 92 -10.70 10.77 -6.87
CA THR A 92 -10.68 12.24 -7.01
C THR A 92 -10.50 12.92 -5.66
N GLU A 93 -10.03 14.18 -5.65
CA GLU A 93 -9.92 14.97 -4.41
C GLU A 93 -11.23 15.03 -3.63
N GLN A 94 -12.34 15.24 -4.35
CA GLN A 94 -13.67 15.32 -3.76
C GLN A 94 -14.05 14.01 -3.05
N GLU A 95 -13.82 12.86 -3.66
CA GLU A 95 -14.10 11.56 -3.06
C GLU A 95 -13.21 11.29 -1.83
N VAL A 96 -11.95 11.70 -1.89
CA VAL A 96 -11.03 11.62 -0.75
C VAL A 96 -11.49 12.53 0.40
N ASP A 97 -11.97 13.75 0.11
CA ASP A 97 -12.56 14.65 1.11
C ASP A 97 -13.79 14.07 1.78
N GLU A 98 -14.66 13.41 1.00
CA GLU A 98 -15.82 12.70 1.55
C GLU A 98 -15.40 11.58 2.52
N LEU A 99 -14.38 10.80 2.15
CA LEU A 99 -13.83 9.75 3.02
C LEU A 99 -13.20 10.32 4.29
N PHE A 100 -12.45 11.42 4.19
CA PHE A 100 -11.90 12.11 5.36
C PHE A 100 -13.00 12.58 6.31
N SER A 101 -14.06 13.18 5.77
CA SER A 101 -15.20 13.66 6.56
C SER A 101 -15.91 12.49 7.25
N TYR A 102 -16.16 11.40 6.51
CA TYR A 102 -16.78 10.20 7.05
C TYR A 102 -15.99 9.59 8.23
N VAL A 103 -14.67 9.43 8.06
CA VAL A 103 -13.79 8.87 9.10
C VAL A 103 -13.66 9.81 10.30
N HIS A 104 -13.69 11.12 10.08
CA HIS A 104 -13.66 12.11 11.15
C HIS A 104 -14.94 12.06 12.01
N ASP A 105 -16.10 12.09 11.35
CA ASP A 105 -17.42 12.18 11.99
C ASP A 105 -17.90 10.84 12.59
N THR A 106 -17.38 9.71 12.09
CA THR A 106 -17.79 8.37 12.53
C THR A 106 -16.64 7.64 13.20
N GLU A 107 -16.70 7.50 14.52
CA GLU A 107 -15.77 6.64 15.25
C GLU A 107 -16.01 5.17 14.86
N GLY A 108 -14.93 4.44 14.53
CA GLY A 108 -15.03 3.07 14.00
C GLY A 108 -15.49 3.00 12.54
N ALA A 109 -15.39 4.09 11.77
CA ALA A 109 -15.65 4.10 10.33
C ALA A 109 -14.97 2.92 9.61
N THR A 110 -15.75 2.20 8.82
CA THR A 110 -15.26 1.05 8.06
C THR A 110 -15.21 1.40 6.57
N ILE A 111 -14.05 1.16 5.97
CA ILE A 111 -13.84 1.32 4.53
C ILE A 111 -13.48 -0.06 3.99
N THR A 112 -14.13 -0.48 2.91
CA THR A 112 -13.85 -1.74 2.24
C THR A 112 -13.28 -1.45 0.86
N VAL A 113 -12.17 -2.10 0.51
CA VAL A 113 -11.56 -2.00 -0.81
C VAL A 113 -11.61 -3.36 -1.47
N ASP A 114 -12.23 -3.41 -2.64
CA ASP A 114 -12.38 -4.60 -3.47
C ASP A 114 -11.50 -4.44 -4.72
N LEU A 115 -10.45 -5.28 -4.79
CA LEU A 115 -9.51 -5.33 -5.92
C LEU A 115 -10.07 -6.10 -7.13
N GLU A 116 -11.10 -6.92 -6.95
CA GLU A 116 -11.75 -7.63 -8.05
C GLU A 116 -12.76 -6.72 -8.74
N ALA A 117 -13.57 -6.01 -7.97
CA ALA A 117 -14.54 -5.04 -8.47
C ALA A 117 -13.93 -3.65 -8.73
N LEU A 118 -12.67 -3.43 -8.36
CA LEU A 118 -11.98 -2.14 -8.46
C LEU A 118 -12.80 -1.00 -7.84
N SER A 119 -13.22 -1.23 -6.59
CA SER A 119 -14.09 -0.30 -5.88
C SER A 119 -13.70 -0.10 -4.42
N VAL A 120 -14.03 1.07 -3.89
CA VAL A 120 -13.98 1.42 -2.48
C VAL A 120 -15.41 1.66 -2.02
N THR A 121 -15.84 0.95 -0.97
CA THR A 121 -17.15 1.17 -0.36
C THR A 121 -16.98 1.77 1.03
N ALA A 122 -17.64 2.90 1.28
CA ALA A 122 -17.65 3.58 2.57
C ALA A 122 -18.97 4.34 2.74
N ASN A 123 -19.54 4.33 3.94
CA ASN A 123 -20.79 5.05 4.25
C ASN A 123 -21.95 4.80 3.26
N GLY A 124 -22.07 3.56 2.74
CA GLY A 124 -23.09 3.20 1.74
C GLY A 124 -22.86 3.78 0.34
N LYS A 125 -21.74 4.47 0.11
CA LYS A 125 -21.29 4.92 -1.21
C LYS A 125 -20.23 3.99 -1.76
N THR A 126 -20.17 3.91 -3.09
CA THR A 126 -19.17 3.15 -3.84
C THR A 126 -18.42 4.09 -4.77
N TYR A 127 -17.10 4.05 -4.69
CA TYR A 127 -16.16 4.80 -5.50
C TYR A 127 -15.38 3.82 -6.35
N HIS A 128 -15.08 4.17 -7.60
CA HIS A 128 -14.32 3.31 -8.50
C HIS A 128 -12.91 3.85 -8.67
N PHE A 129 -11.94 2.95 -8.76
CA PHE A 129 -10.54 3.31 -9.00
C PHE A 129 -9.97 2.47 -10.14
N GLU A 130 -8.86 2.94 -10.68
CA GLU A 130 -8.16 2.24 -11.75
C GLU A 130 -6.80 1.74 -11.27
N ILE A 131 -6.43 0.57 -11.76
CA ILE A 131 -5.12 -0.03 -11.62
C ILE A 131 -4.86 -0.88 -12.87
N ASP A 132 -3.61 -0.88 -13.31
CA ASP A 132 -3.18 -1.70 -14.45
C ASP A 132 -3.41 -3.20 -14.17
N ASP A 133 -3.87 -3.94 -15.19
CA ASP A 133 -4.28 -5.34 -15.08
C ASP A 133 -3.14 -6.24 -14.58
N PHE A 134 -1.91 -5.98 -15.01
CA PHE A 134 -0.75 -6.74 -14.55
C PHE A 134 -0.48 -6.48 -13.06
N ARG A 135 -0.51 -5.22 -12.62
CA ARG A 135 -0.38 -4.86 -11.19
C ARG A 135 -1.51 -5.43 -10.34
N ARG A 136 -2.75 -5.38 -10.83
CA ARG A 136 -3.91 -5.99 -10.19
C ARG A 136 -3.74 -7.49 -10.02
N HIS A 137 -3.29 -8.18 -11.06
CA HIS A 137 -3.01 -9.61 -11.01
C HIS A 137 -1.93 -9.94 -9.98
N CYS A 138 -0.87 -9.12 -9.89
CA CYS A 138 0.17 -9.30 -8.89
C CYS A 138 -0.37 -9.20 -7.45
N LEU A 139 -1.20 -8.18 -7.18
CA LEU A 139 -1.81 -7.97 -5.86
C LEU A 139 -2.80 -9.08 -5.48
N LEU A 140 -3.65 -9.52 -6.42
CA LEU A 140 -4.64 -10.57 -6.18
C LEU A 140 -4.00 -11.93 -5.88
N ASN A 141 -2.86 -12.22 -6.51
CA ASN A 141 -2.18 -13.50 -6.36
C ASN A 141 -1.02 -13.48 -5.34
N GLY A 142 -0.80 -12.35 -4.65
CA GLY A 142 0.33 -12.20 -3.74
C GLY A 142 1.69 -12.37 -4.42
N LEU A 143 1.78 -12.09 -5.72
CA LEU A 143 2.99 -12.28 -6.51
C LEU A 143 3.92 -11.09 -6.30
N ASP A 144 5.00 -11.31 -5.57
CA ASP A 144 6.16 -10.42 -5.60
C ASP A 144 7.02 -10.71 -6.84
N ASN A 145 7.94 -9.80 -7.21
CA ASN A 145 8.83 -9.94 -8.40
C ASN A 145 9.55 -11.31 -8.52
N ILE A 146 9.69 -12.06 -7.42
CA ILE A 146 10.22 -13.45 -7.40
C ILE A 146 9.18 -14.46 -7.94
N GLY A 147 7.90 -14.32 -7.59
CA GLY A 147 6.81 -15.16 -8.11
C GLY A 147 6.60 -15.01 -9.62
N LEU A 148 6.87 -13.81 -10.16
CA LEU A 148 6.91 -13.56 -11.60
C LEU A 148 8.05 -14.32 -12.30
N THR A 149 9.23 -14.38 -11.70
CA THR A 149 10.36 -15.17 -12.26
C THR A 149 10.05 -16.67 -12.22
N LEU A 150 9.39 -17.16 -11.16
CA LEU A 150 8.94 -18.55 -11.04
C LEU A 150 7.83 -18.93 -12.04
N GLN A 151 6.91 -18.01 -12.38
CA GLN A 151 5.95 -18.25 -13.47
C GLN A 151 6.63 -18.33 -14.84
N HIS A 152 7.78 -17.67 -15.00
CA HIS A 152 8.62 -17.81 -16.18
C HIS A 152 9.51 -19.06 -16.13
N GLU A 153 9.87 -19.61 -14.97
CA GLU A 153 10.58 -20.90 -14.87
C GLU A 153 9.82 -22.03 -15.53
N ALA A 154 8.50 -22.10 -15.38
CA ALA A 154 7.69 -23.11 -16.08
C ALA A 154 7.75 -22.94 -17.62
N LYS A 155 7.74 -21.69 -18.11
CA LYS A 155 7.88 -21.37 -19.55
C LYS A 155 9.31 -21.59 -20.06
N ILE A 156 10.32 -21.35 -19.24
CA ILE A 156 11.73 -21.63 -19.53
C ILE A 156 11.94 -23.15 -19.57
N ALA A 157 11.39 -23.90 -18.63
CA ALA A 157 11.44 -25.37 -18.61
C ALA A 157 10.75 -25.99 -19.83
N GLU A 158 9.58 -25.47 -20.25
CA GLU A 158 8.93 -25.89 -21.50
C GLU A 158 9.77 -25.57 -22.75
N TYR A 159 10.48 -24.43 -22.75
CA TYR A 159 11.38 -24.04 -23.83
C TYR A 159 12.63 -24.93 -23.86
N GLU A 160 13.27 -25.17 -22.71
CA GLU A 160 14.44 -26.05 -22.56
C GLU A 160 14.12 -27.51 -22.91
N ALA A 161 12.91 -27.98 -22.59
CA ALA A 161 12.42 -29.30 -23.00
C ALA A 161 12.22 -29.43 -24.53
N LYS A 162 12.12 -28.31 -25.24
CA LYS A 162 12.01 -28.25 -26.71
C LYS A 162 13.34 -27.95 -27.42
N ILE A 163 14.44 -27.75 -26.68
CA ILE A 163 15.76 -27.56 -27.29
C ILE A 163 16.25 -28.91 -27.84
N PRO A 164 16.53 -29.02 -29.15
CA PRO A 164 17.06 -30.24 -29.74
C PRO A 164 18.41 -30.64 -29.15
N SER A 165 18.62 -31.94 -28.96
CA SER A 165 19.81 -32.52 -28.29
C SER A 165 21.18 -32.15 -28.88
N PHE A 166 21.24 -31.53 -30.07
CA PHE A 166 22.49 -31.16 -30.73
C PHE A 166 23.05 -29.78 -30.32
N LEU A 167 22.36 -29.04 -29.44
CA LEU A 167 22.80 -27.74 -28.90
C LEU A 167 23.23 -27.80 -27.42
N LYS A 168 23.33 -29.00 -26.83
CA LYS A 168 23.90 -29.21 -25.49
C LYS A 168 25.40 -29.35 -25.52
#